data_AF-A0AA36JMM8-F1
#
_entry.id   AF-A0AA36JMM8-F1
#
_cell.length_a   1.000
_cell.length_b   1.000
_cell.length_c   1.000
_cell.angle_alpha   90.00
_cell.angle_beta   90.00
_cell.angle_gamma   90.00
#
_symmetry.space_group_name_H-M   'P 1'
#
loop_
_entity.id
_entity.type
_entity.pdbx_description
1 polymer ?
#
loop_
_entity_poly.entity_id
_entity_poly.type
_entity_poly.pdbx_seq_one_letter_code
_entity_poly.pdbx_strand_id
1 'polypeptide(L)'
;MRWKRFAEVGRLTLQVGGSVQLDGTWSFQAQFKALGACNQEAPDDWSFKENSVKEVTDRGRKEGITRLQGVLAECSERAPEPKKRKIKDLDNEDDQKILEALGEAELELRRNVKALLAPLKELEKHRGEASDGAALAIFRQLRRLNVTVDTLKATRIAAELNKPCWRGSQASSAVRSAATALIKNWRSMYRSETGQLDEKSDASKARRVRLLAVDLEEKVFDACHKMGEYCRVIELLCQELDQCRDTGDNLLQGNVSGHDLVTKSIGRFRLRARAVKDKKAESSR
;
A
#
# COMPACT_ATOMS: atom_id res chain seq x y z
N MET A 1 38.26 7.42 50.41
CA MET A 1 38.24 8.24 49.17
C MET A 1 36.78 8.57 48.86
N ARG A 2 36.18 9.63 49.46
CA ARG A 2 36.05 11.00 48.91
C ARG A 2 35.91 11.02 47.39
N TRP A 3 34.70 11.28 46.88
CA TRP A 3 34.32 12.41 46.02
C TRP A 3 32.80 12.63 46.11
N LYS A 4 32.39 13.61 46.93
CA LYS A 4 31.15 14.38 46.78
C LYS A 4 31.40 15.44 45.70
N ARG A 5 30.45 15.70 44.80
CA ARG A 5 30.18 17.05 44.28
C ARG A 5 28.74 17.17 43.80
N PHE A 6 28.18 18.32 44.15
CA PHE A 6 26.84 18.81 43.92
C PHE A 6 26.58 19.07 42.44
N ALA A 7 25.33 18.85 42.02
CA ALA A 7 24.63 19.72 41.10
C ALA A 7 23.16 19.75 41.55
N GLU A 8 22.82 20.76 42.34
CA GLU A 8 21.46 21.22 42.58
C GLU A 8 20.85 21.62 41.24
N VAL A 9 20.01 20.76 40.67
CA VAL A 9 19.08 21.17 39.62
C VAL A 9 17.86 21.71 40.34
N GLY A 10 17.70 23.04 40.28
CA GLY A 10 16.57 23.76 40.83
C GLY A 10 15.26 23.09 40.42
N ARG A 11 14.48 22.70 41.43
CA ARG A 11 13.15 22.14 41.28
C ARG A 11 12.21 23.25 40.80
N LEU A 12 11.93 23.28 39.50
CA LEU A 12 10.89 24.14 38.91
C LEU A 12 9.53 23.65 39.39
N THR A 13 9.00 24.28 40.43
CA THR A 13 7.59 24.16 40.81
C THR A 13 6.75 25.00 39.85
N LEU A 14 6.25 24.37 38.78
CA LEU A 14 5.21 24.95 37.93
C LEU A 14 3.89 24.96 38.72
N GLN A 15 3.51 26.12 39.24
CA GLN A 15 2.14 26.36 39.70
C GLN A 15 1.22 26.36 38.47
N VAL A 16 0.38 25.34 38.38
CA VAL A 16 -0.72 25.23 37.42
C VAL A 16 -1.70 26.38 37.71
N GLY A 17 -1.63 27.45 36.92
CA GLY A 17 -2.45 28.65 37.07
C GLY A 17 -1.71 29.99 36.94
N GLY A 18 -0.38 30.00 36.79
CA GLY A 18 0.40 31.24 36.70
C GLY A 18 0.41 31.85 35.29
N SER A 19 -0.11 33.07 35.14
CA SER A 19 0.19 33.92 33.99
C SER A 19 1.70 34.14 33.90
N VAL A 20 2.32 33.83 32.76
CA VAL A 20 3.75 34.11 32.54
C VAL A 20 3.95 35.63 32.53
N GLN A 21 4.46 36.19 33.63
CA GLN A 21 4.86 37.60 33.69
C GLN A 21 6.26 37.74 33.10
N LEU A 22 6.37 38.51 32.01
CA LEU A 22 7.64 38.93 31.44
C LEU A 22 8.18 40.10 32.26
N ASP A 23 8.83 39.81 33.38
CA ASP A 23 9.35 40.82 34.31
C ASP A 23 10.70 41.45 33.88
N GLY A 24 11.18 41.13 32.67
CA GLY A 24 12.43 41.67 32.12
C GLY A 24 13.70 41.12 32.80
N THR A 25 13.59 40.28 33.83
CA THR A 25 14.74 39.68 34.52
C THR A 25 15.37 38.53 33.72
N TRP A 26 14.64 38.01 32.74
CA TRP A 26 15.08 36.91 31.89
C TRP A 26 15.87 37.40 30.70
N SER A 27 16.88 36.63 30.28
CA SER A 27 17.56 36.90 29.02
C SER A 27 16.57 36.75 27.85
N PHE A 28 16.78 37.54 26.78
CA PHE A 28 15.94 37.49 25.58
C PHE A 28 15.73 36.06 25.06
N GLN A 29 16.78 35.24 25.09
CA GLN A 29 16.73 33.85 24.64
C GLN A 29 15.87 32.96 25.56
N ALA A 30 15.86 33.22 26.87
CA ALA A 30 15.00 32.51 27.82
C ALA A 30 13.53 32.93 27.68
N GLN A 31 13.27 34.23 27.46
CA GLN A 31 11.93 34.73 27.16
C GLN A 31 11.37 34.12 25.86
N PHE A 32 12.19 34.06 24.81
CA PHE A 32 11.81 33.46 23.53
C PHE A 32 11.54 31.96 23.65
N LYS A 33 12.34 31.24 24.44
CA LYS A 33 12.15 29.81 24.69
C LYS A 33 10.88 29.53 25.50
N ALA A 34 10.54 30.38 26.47
CA ALA A 34 9.33 30.24 27.27
C ALA A 34 8.06 30.58 26.46
N LEU A 35 8.11 31.60 25.61
CA LEU A 35 7.05 31.90 24.65
C LEU A 35 6.85 30.74 23.66
N GLY A 36 7.94 30.15 23.18
CA GLY A 36 7.90 28.97 22.32
C GLY A 36 7.28 27.74 23.00
N ALA A 37 7.51 27.55 24.31
CA ALA A 37 6.91 26.46 25.08
C ALA A 37 5.40 26.69 25.33
N CYS A 38 4.98 27.92 25.61
CA CYS A 38 3.56 28.24 25.80
C CYS A 38 2.75 28.13 24.49
N ASN A 39 3.36 28.40 23.33
CA ASN A 39 2.74 28.21 22.03
C ASN A 39 2.69 26.75 21.55
N GLN A 40 3.36 25.81 22.24
CA GLN A 40 3.28 24.38 21.91
C GLN A 40 2.11 23.67 22.59
N GLU A 41 1.54 24.24 23.66
CA GLU A 41 0.40 23.68 24.39
C GLU A 41 -0.93 24.39 24.10
N ALA A 42 -0.93 25.46 23.29
CA ALA A 42 -2.19 25.91 22.70
C ALA A 42 -2.73 24.74 21.85
N PRO A 43 -3.90 24.16 22.18
CA PRO A 43 -4.49 23.11 21.37
C PRO A 43 -4.56 23.65 19.96
N ASP A 44 -3.90 22.95 19.00
CA ASP A 44 -3.71 23.39 17.62
C ASP A 44 -4.88 24.26 17.20
N ASP A 45 -4.67 25.57 17.09
CA ASP A 45 -5.76 26.46 16.76
C ASP A 45 -6.08 26.22 15.29
N TRP A 46 -7.02 25.31 15.05
CA TRP A 46 -7.60 24.99 13.75
C TRP A 46 -8.35 26.20 13.16
N SER A 47 -8.35 27.37 13.81
CA SER A 47 -8.88 28.64 13.27
C SER A 47 -8.01 29.29 12.19
N PHE A 48 -7.21 28.50 11.47
CA PHE A 48 -6.72 28.88 10.16
C PHE A 48 -7.93 29.26 9.30
N LYS A 49 -7.97 30.52 8.81
CA LYS A 49 -9.12 31.11 8.11
C LYS A 49 -9.63 30.15 7.03
N GLU A 50 -10.71 29.45 7.40
CA GLU A 50 -11.39 28.45 6.61
C GLU A 50 -11.83 29.04 5.28
N ASN A 51 -11.13 28.80 4.17
CA ASN A 51 -11.79 28.95 2.86
C ASN A 51 -11.32 27.97 1.79
N SER A 52 -10.20 27.28 1.94
CA SER A 52 -9.75 26.36 0.87
C SER A 52 -8.83 25.23 1.32
N VAL A 53 -9.03 24.04 0.77
CA VAL A 53 -8.11 22.89 0.90
C VAL A 53 -6.77 23.13 0.20
N LYS A 54 -6.67 24.13 -0.69
CA LYS A 54 -5.35 24.57 -1.17
C LYS A 54 -4.44 25.12 -0.07
N GLU A 55 -4.99 25.41 1.11
CA GLU A 55 -4.25 25.86 2.29
C GLU A 55 -4.09 24.77 3.34
N VAL A 56 -4.38 23.49 3.03
CA VAL A 56 -3.88 22.41 3.90
C VAL A 56 -2.37 22.51 3.86
N THR A 57 -1.81 23.05 4.94
CA THR A 57 -0.36 23.14 5.09
C THR A 57 0.23 21.76 4.88
N ASP A 58 1.44 21.68 4.34
CA ASP A 58 2.15 20.40 4.21
C ASP A 58 2.17 19.61 5.54
N ARG A 59 2.09 20.34 6.66
CA ARG A 59 1.89 19.79 8.01
C ARG A 59 0.57 19.03 8.15
N GLY A 60 -0.58 19.61 7.80
CA GLY A 60 -1.89 18.95 7.89
C GLY A 60 -1.96 17.68 7.03
N ARG A 61 -1.40 17.71 5.82
CA ARG A 61 -1.30 16.52 4.95
C ARG A 61 -0.44 15.44 5.58
N LYS A 62 0.73 15.83 6.10
CA LYS A 62 1.65 14.90 6.79
C LYS A 62 1.02 14.26 8.02
N GLU A 63 0.22 15.01 8.78
CA GLU A 63 -0.53 14.47 9.92
C GLU A 63 -1.61 13.48 9.47
N GLY A 64 -2.36 13.78 8.41
CA GLY A 64 -3.31 12.85 7.79
C GLY A 64 -2.67 11.54 7.34
N ILE A 65 -1.54 11.63 6.62
CA ILE A 65 -0.73 10.48 6.22
C ILE A 65 -0.26 9.68 7.44
N THR A 66 0.25 10.36 8.47
CA THR A 66 0.77 9.70 9.68
C THR A 66 -0.31 8.93 10.42
N ARG A 67 -1.52 9.49 10.54
CA ARG A 67 -2.68 8.81 11.16
C ARG A 67 -3.10 7.57 10.35
N LEU A 68 -3.24 7.71 9.04
CA LEU A 68 -3.58 6.57 8.16
C LEU A 68 -2.51 5.50 8.21
N GLN A 69 -1.23 5.89 8.22
CA GLN A 69 -0.11 4.96 8.31
C GLN A 69 -0.13 4.18 9.63
N GLY A 70 -0.45 4.82 10.75
CA GLY A 70 -0.59 4.17 12.05
C GLY A 70 -1.68 3.10 12.05
N VAL A 71 -2.90 3.45 11.62
CA VAL A 71 -4.02 2.49 11.57
C VAL A 71 -3.72 1.33 10.62
N LEU A 72 -3.16 1.60 9.44
CA LEU A 72 -2.81 0.55 8.48
C LEU A 72 -1.68 -0.37 8.98
N ALA A 73 -0.73 0.16 9.75
CA ALA A 73 0.32 -0.64 10.38
C ALA A 73 -0.30 -1.58 11.43
N GLU A 74 -1.21 -1.08 12.27
CA GLU A 74 -1.95 -1.91 13.24
C GLU A 74 -2.77 -3.00 12.56
N CYS A 75 -3.44 -2.70 11.44
CA CYS A 75 -4.11 -3.73 10.63
C CYS A 75 -3.12 -4.81 10.17
N SER A 76 -1.96 -4.40 9.65
CA SER A 76 -0.94 -5.30 9.13
C SER A 76 -0.30 -6.19 10.21
N GLU A 77 -0.15 -5.72 11.44
CA GLU A 77 0.40 -6.49 12.55
C GLU A 77 -0.62 -7.47 13.14
N ARG A 78 -1.89 -7.08 13.13
CA ARG A 78 -2.98 -7.93 13.62
C ARG A 78 -3.28 -9.08 12.65
N ALA A 79 -2.95 -8.98 11.36
CA ALA A 79 -3.21 -10.05 10.39
C ALA A 79 -2.62 -11.40 10.87
N PRO A 80 -3.43 -12.47 11.02
CA PRO A 80 -2.89 -13.75 11.45
C PRO A 80 -1.94 -14.21 10.33
N GLU A 81 -0.68 -14.54 10.69
CA GLU A 81 0.23 -15.11 9.70
C GLU A 81 -0.51 -16.25 8.99
N PRO A 82 -0.54 -16.26 7.64
CA PRO A 82 -1.22 -17.32 6.91
C PRO A 82 -0.55 -18.60 7.37
N LYS A 83 -1.28 -19.38 8.18
CA LYS A 83 -0.81 -20.67 8.68
C LYS A 83 -0.55 -21.48 7.42
N LYS A 84 0.72 -21.56 7.01
CA LYS A 84 1.15 -22.53 6.00
C LYS A 84 0.63 -23.83 6.53
N ARG A 85 -0.43 -24.37 5.91
CA ARG A 85 -0.95 -25.70 6.24
C ARG A 85 0.26 -26.59 6.05
N LYS A 86 0.93 -26.96 7.15
CA LYS A 86 1.95 -27.99 7.12
C LYS A 86 1.15 -29.20 6.64
N ILE A 87 1.40 -29.57 5.40
CA ILE A 87 1.02 -30.86 4.84
C ILE A 87 1.81 -31.86 5.67
N LYS A 88 1.31 -32.15 6.86
CA LYS A 88 1.84 -33.13 7.77
C LYS A 88 0.85 -34.26 7.67
N ASP A 89 1.34 -35.35 7.12
CA ASP A 89 0.75 -36.69 7.15
C ASP A 89 -0.45 -36.86 6.19
N LEU A 90 -0.17 -36.76 4.88
CA LEU A 90 -1.03 -37.33 3.82
C LEU A 90 -0.68 -38.81 3.66
N ASP A 91 -0.98 -39.64 4.67
CA ASP A 91 -0.84 -41.10 4.58
C ASP A 91 -2.04 -41.76 3.87
N ASN A 92 -2.95 -40.96 3.32
CA ASN A 92 -4.14 -41.43 2.64
C ASN A 92 -3.81 -41.73 1.17
N GLU A 93 -4.13 -42.94 0.69
CA GLU A 93 -3.87 -43.35 -0.71
C GLU A 93 -4.49 -42.39 -1.74
N ASP A 94 -5.62 -41.77 -1.40
CA ASP A 94 -6.30 -40.81 -2.26
C ASP A 94 -5.50 -39.50 -2.43
N ASP A 95 -4.79 -39.05 -1.39
CA ASP A 95 -3.97 -37.85 -1.47
C ASP A 95 -2.71 -38.08 -2.33
N GLN A 96 -2.16 -39.31 -2.31
CA GLN A 96 -1.07 -39.71 -3.19
C GLN A 96 -1.51 -39.72 -4.66
N LYS A 97 -2.69 -40.29 -4.96
CA LYS A 97 -3.25 -40.28 -6.33
C LYS A 97 -3.48 -38.85 -6.83
N ILE A 98 -3.94 -37.94 -5.97
CA ILE A 98 -4.11 -36.52 -6.32
C ILE A 98 -2.76 -35.88 -6.63
N LEU A 99 -1.72 -36.13 -5.82
CA LEU A 99 -0.38 -35.60 -6.05
C LEU A 99 0.24 -36.12 -7.35
N GLU A 100 0.06 -37.41 -7.66
CA GLU A 100 0.51 -38.01 -8.92
C GLU A 100 -0.20 -37.38 -10.12
N ALA A 101 -1.54 -37.26 -10.07
CA ALA A 101 -2.32 -36.61 -11.13
C ALA A 101 -1.92 -35.14 -11.34
N LEU A 102 -1.64 -34.40 -10.25
CA LEU A 102 -1.11 -33.04 -10.33
C LEU A 102 0.28 -33.00 -10.97
N GLY A 103 1.15 -33.96 -10.65
CA GLY A 103 2.48 -34.10 -11.26
C GLY A 103 2.42 -34.40 -12.75
N GLU A 104 1.53 -35.29 -13.18
CA GLU A 104 1.31 -35.61 -14.59
C GLU A 104 0.77 -34.40 -15.38
N ALA A 105 -0.22 -33.70 -14.83
CA ALA A 105 -0.76 -32.48 -15.41
C ALA A 105 0.33 -31.39 -15.54
N GLU A 106 1.24 -31.29 -14.57
CA GLU A 106 2.37 -30.36 -14.64
C GLU A 106 3.38 -30.76 -15.73
N LEU A 107 3.67 -32.05 -15.90
CA LEU A 107 4.53 -32.53 -16.98
C LEU A 107 3.93 -32.24 -18.36
N GLU A 108 2.63 -32.43 -18.53
CA GLU A 108 1.92 -32.09 -19.76
C GLU A 108 1.97 -30.57 -20.03
N LEU A 109 1.73 -29.75 -19.00
CA LEU A 109 1.87 -28.30 -19.10
C LEU A 109 3.28 -27.90 -19.57
N ARG A 110 4.33 -28.51 -19.01
CA ARG A 110 5.72 -28.27 -19.42
C ARG A 110 5.96 -28.67 -20.88
N ARG A 111 5.38 -29.78 -21.36
CA ARG A 111 5.45 -30.19 -22.77
C ARG A 111 4.77 -29.17 -23.68
N ASN A 112 3.55 -28.74 -23.33
CA ASN A 112 2.80 -27.73 -24.08
C ASN A 112 3.56 -26.40 -24.17
N VAL A 113 4.14 -25.95 -23.05
CA VAL A 113 4.98 -24.74 -23.03
C VAL A 113 6.21 -24.89 -23.95
N LYS A 114 6.91 -26.03 -23.91
CA LYS A 114 8.06 -26.29 -24.80
C LYS A 114 7.66 -26.36 -26.28
N ALA A 115 6.50 -26.94 -26.58
CA ALA A 115 5.96 -27.01 -27.95
C ALA A 115 5.68 -25.61 -28.51
N LEU A 116 5.26 -24.65 -27.67
CA LEU A 116 5.07 -23.25 -28.06
C LEU A 116 6.38 -22.46 -28.17
N LEU A 117 7.42 -22.86 -27.43
CA LEU A 117 8.74 -22.22 -27.51
C LEU A 117 9.50 -22.57 -28.79
N ALA A 118 9.32 -23.78 -29.34
CA ALA A 118 9.99 -24.19 -30.57
C ALA A 118 9.69 -23.25 -31.77
N PRO A 119 8.42 -22.99 -32.15
CA PRO A 119 8.11 -22.06 -33.23
C PRO A 119 8.54 -20.63 -32.89
N LEU A 120 8.45 -20.22 -31.62
CA LEU A 120 8.92 -18.90 -31.19
C LEU A 120 10.42 -18.71 -31.47
N LYS A 121 11.24 -19.76 -31.27
CA LYS A 121 12.69 -19.73 -31.59
C LYS A 121 12.97 -19.70 -33.08
N GLU A 122 12.12 -20.31 -33.90
CA GLU A 122 12.24 -20.20 -35.35
C GLU A 122 11.85 -18.80 -35.85
N LEU A 123 10.78 -18.21 -35.27
CA LEU A 123 10.37 -16.82 -35.53
C LEU A 123 11.46 -15.80 -35.16
N GLU A 124 12.27 -16.08 -34.13
CA GLU A 124 13.43 -15.25 -33.77
C GLU A 124 14.43 -15.10 -34.94
N LYS A 125 14.57 -16.13 -35.78
CA LYS A 125 15.48 -16.14 -36.93
C LYS A 125 14.89 -15.40 -38.14
N HIS A 126 13.56 -15.27 -38.22
CA HIS A 126 12.86 -14.73 -39.39
C HIS A 126 12.11 -13.46 -38.98
N ARG A 127 12.77 -12.31 -39.14
CA ARG A 127 12.20 -11.01 -38.73
C ARG A 127 11.31 -10.43 -39.82
N GLY A 128 10.13 -9.95 -39.43
CA GLY A 128 9.16 -9.30 -40.30
C GLY A 128 7.76 -9.24 -39.67
N GLU A 129 6.84 -8.48 -40.27
CA GLU A 129 5.48 -8.28 -39.73
C GLU A 129 4.68 -9.59 -39.59
N ALA A 130 4.88 -10.54 -40.51
CA ALA A 130 4.27 -11.87 -40.43
C ALA A 130 4.74 -12.65 -39.19
N SER A 131 5.99 -12.44 -38.76
CA SER A 131 6.58 -13.05 -37.56
C SER A 131 5.94 -12.50 -36.29
N ASP A 132 5.67 -11.19 -36.26
CA ASP A 132 5.03 -10.51 -35.13
C ASP A 132 3.60 -11.02 -34.89
N GLY A 133 2.83 -11.25 -35.96
CA GLY A 133 1.49 -11.83 -35.86
C GLY A 133 1.50 -13.23 -35.24
N ALA A 134 2.42 -14.08 -35.68
CA ALA A 134 2.60 -15.44 -35.15
C ALA A 134 3.09 -15.42 -33.69
N ALA A 135 4.04 -14.54 -33.34
CA ALA A 135 4.52 -14.36 -31.98
C ALA A 135 3.39 -13.92 -31.02
N LEU A 136 2.54 -12.98 -31.45
CA LEU A 136 1.37 -12.56 -30.67
C LEU A 136 0.37 -13.70 -30.45
N ALA A 137 0.15 -14.57 -31.44
CA ALA A 137 -0.70 -15.74 -31.28
C ALA A 137 -0.14 -16.70 -30.20
N ILE A 138 1.17 -16.96 -30.23
CA ILE A 138 1.86 -17.76 -29.21
C ILE A 138 1.75 -17.12 -27.83
N PHE A 139 1.96 -15.80 -27.70
CA PHE A 139 1.83 -15.10 -26.42
C PHE A 139 0.41 -15.17 -25.84
N ARG A 140 -0.63 -15.10 -26.69
CA ARG A 140 -2.01 -15.30 -26.24
C ARG A 140 -2.25 -16.72 -25.75
N GLN A 141 -1.68 -17.73 -26.41
CA GLN A 141 -1.78 -19.13 -25.97
C GLN A 141 -1.06 -19.33 -24.63
N LEU A 142 0.17 -18.81 -24.50
CA LEU A 142 0.93 -18.83 -23.25
C LEU A 142 0.20 -18.15 -22.09
N ARG A 143 -0.55 -17.08 -22.37
CA ARG A 143 -1.37 -16.39 -21.36
C ARG A 143 -2.55 -17.25 -20.86
N ARG A 144 -3.06 -18.17 -21.68
CA ARG A 144 -4.17 -19.08 -21.32
C ARG A 144 -3.70 -20.29 -20.53
N LEU A 145 -2.42 -20.62 -20.61
CA LEU A 145 -1.83 -21.72 -19.83
C LEU A 145 -1.63 -21.25 -18.38
N ASN A 146 -2.02 -22.10 -17.43
CA ASN A 146 -1.80 -21.88 -16.00
C ASN A 146 -0.35 -22.21 -15.63
N VAL A 147 0.59 -21.42 -16.15
CA VAL A 147 2.03 -21.62 -15.93
C VAL A 147 2.35 -21.48 -14.44
N THR A 148 2.93 -22.51 -13.83
CA THR A 148 3.41 -22.51 -12.43
C THR A 148 4.86 -22.04 -12.32
N VAL A 149 5.34 -21.70 -11.10
CA VAL A 149 6.75 -21.35 -10.88
C VAL A 149 7.71 -22.47 -11.27
N ASP A 150 7.36 -23.71 -11.00
CA ASP A 150 8.19 -24.86 -11.35
C ASP A 150 8.23 -25.08 -12.86
N THR A 151 7.11 -24.83 -13.56
CA THR A 151 7.08 -24.77 -15.03
C THR A 151 7.99 -23.66 -15.56
N LEU A 152 8.00 -22.46 -14.97
CA LEU A 152 8.89 -21.37 -15.38
C LEU A 152 10.37 -21.75 -15.23
N LYS A 153 10.75 -22.34 -14.09
CA LYS A 153 12.12 -22.80 -13.82
C LYS A 153 12.54 -23.90 -14.79
N ALA A 154 11.69 -24.90 -15.02
CA ALA A 154 11.99 -26.05 -15.86
C ALA A 154 12.07 -25.72 -17.35
N THR A 155 11.23 -24.81 -17.84
CA THR A 155 11.15 -24.47 -19.27
C THR A 155 12.02 -23.28 -19.66
N ARG A 156 12.42 -22.45 -18.70
CA ARG A 156 13.12 -21.17 -18.91
C ARG A 156 12.39 -20.21 -19.86
N ILE A 157 11.08 -20.36 -20.02
CA ILE A 157 10.26 -19.53 -20.91
C ILE A 157 10.39 -18.03 -20.65
N ALA A 158 10.49 -17.63 -19.37
CA ALA A 158 10.66 -16.23 -19.01
C ALA A 158 11.97 -15.63 -19.55
N ALA A 159 13.05 -16.42 -19.62
CA ALA A 159 14.33 -15.98 -20.18
C ALA A 159 14.24 -15.79 -21.69
N GLU A 160 13.54 -16.71 -22.38
CA GLU A 160 13.30 -16.62 -23.83
C GLU A 160 12.50 -15.37 -24.18
N LEU A 161 11.39 -15.08 -23.50
CA LEU A 161 10.59 -13.86 -23.75
C LEU A 161 11.32 -12.56 -23.35
N ASN A 162 12.34 -12.64 -22.49
CA ASN A 162 13.10 -11.47 -22.06
C ASN A 162 14.25 -11.11 -23.02
N LYS A 163 14.47 -11.89 -24.08
CA LYS A 163 15.48 -11.59 -25.10
C LYS A 163 15.20 -10.26 -25.82
N PRO A 164 16.25 -9.57 -26.32
CA PRO A 164 16.10 -8.30 -27.05
C PRO A 164 15.24 -8.40 -28.31
N CYS A 165 15.13 -9.58 -28.93
CA CYS A 165 14.28 -9.79 -30.10
C CYS A 165 12.80 -9.56 -29.81
N TRP A 166 12.33 -9.77 -28.58
CA TRP A 166 10.93 -9.57 -28.19
C TRP A 166 10.66 -8.28 -27.43
N ARG A 167 11.68 -7.71 -26.77
CA ARG A 167 11.55 -6.52 -25.92
C ARG A 167 12.26 -5.28 -26.45
N GLY A 168 13.20 -5.45 -27.37
CA GLY A 168 13.97 -4.36 -27.97
C GLY A 168 13.22 -3.66 -29.09
N SER A 169 13.81 -2.59 -29.64
CA SER A 169 13.24 -1.76 -30.71
C SER A 169 12.89 -2.52 -32.00
N GLN A 170 13.35 -3.76 -32.11
CA GLN A 170 13.21 -4.63 -33.27
C GLN A 170 11.85 -5.33 -33.35
N ALA A 171 11.14 -5.47 -32.22
CA ALA A 171 9.79 -6.01 -32.19
C ALA A 171 8.75 -4.88 -32.27
N SER A 172 7.61 -5.13 -32.90
CA SER A 172 6.48 -4.19 -32.86
C SER A 172 6.09 -3.85 -31.42
N SER A 173 5.52 -2.66 -31.25
CA SER A 173 5.03 -2.19 -29.95
C SER A 173 4.06 -3.18 -29.29
N ALA A 174 3.21 -3.83 -30.08
CA ALA A 174 2.26 -4.83 -29.61
C ALA A 174 2.95 -6.07 -29.04
N VAL A 175 3.94 -6.64 -29.76
CA VAL A 175 4.73 -7.79 -29.31
C VAL A 175 5.49 -7.45 -28.01
N ARG A 176 6.15 -6.29 -27.96
CA ARG A 176 6.86 -5.82 -26.77
C ARG A 176 5.95 -5.67 -25.55
N SER A 177 4.78 -5.08 -25.74
CA SER A 177 3.79 -4.88 -24.68
C SER A 177 3.28 -6.21 -24.15
N ALA A 178 2.92 -7.14 -25.05
CA ALA A 178 2.45 -8.48 -24.69
C ALA A 178 3.52 -9.31 -23.94
N ALA A 179 4.77 -9.34 -24.44
CA ALA A 179 5.87 -10.02 -23.76
C ALA A 179 6.14 -9.42 -22.37
N THR A 180 6.14 -8.09 -22.27
CA THR A 180 6.35 -7.39 -20.99
C THR A 180 5.23 -7.67 -19.99
N ALA A 181 3.97 -7.75 -20.45
CA ALA A 181 2.84 -8.09 -19.60
C ALA A 181 2.93 -9.52 -19.04
N LEU A 182 3.30 -10.50 -19.87
CA LEU A 182 3.53 -11.89 -19.43
C LEU A 182 4.64 -11.98 -18.39
N ILE A 183 5.79 -11.36 -18.66
CA ILE A 183 6.92 -11.36 -17.72
C ILE A 183 6.55 -10.67 -16.40
N LYS A 184 5.81 -9.56 -16.44
CA LYS A 184 5.33 -8.89 -15.22
C LYS A 184 4.42 -9.80 -14.40
N ASN A 185 3.48 -10.49 -15.06
CA ASN A 185 2.59 -11.45 -14.39
C ASN A 185 3.38 -12.59 -13.74
N TRP A 186 4.27 -13.24 -14.50
CA TRP A 186 5.12 -14.33 -13.99
C TRP A 186 6.07 -13.89 -12.87
N ARG A 187 6.62 -12.68 -12.91
CA ARG A 187 7.41 -12.12 -11.80
C ARG A 187 6.55 -11.85 -10.57
N SER A 188 5.28 -11.48 -10.75
CA SER A 188 4.34 -11.34 -9.64
C SER A 188 4.10 -12.69 -8.97
N MET A 189 3.71 -13.69 -9.76
CA MET A 189 3.50 -15.08 -9.34
C MET A 189 4.74 -15.69 -8.67
N TYR A 190 5.92 -15.53 -9.27
CA TYR A 190 7.18 -16.03 -8.71
C TYR A 190 7.46 -15.43 -7.33
N ARG A 191 7.24 -14.12 -7.18
CA ARG A 191 7.48 -13.45 -5.90
C ARG A 191 6.45 -13.87 -4.84
N SER A 192 5.19 -14.10 -5.21
CA SER A 192 4.15 -14.57 -4.29
C SER A 192 4.39 -16.01 -3.80
N GLU A 193 4.77 -16.95 -4.69
CA GLU A 193 4.98 -18.35 -4.32
C GLU A 193 6.30 -18.60 -3.59
N THR A 194 7.39 -17.99 -4.08
CA THR A 194 8.73 -18.23 -3.51
C THR A 194 8.93 -17.46 -2.19
N GLY A 195 7.97 -16.62 -1.79
CA GLY A 195 8.11 -15.72 -0.64
C GLY A 195 9.27 -14.74 -0.79
N GLN A 196 9.71 -14.49 -2.03
CA GLN A 196 10.68 -13.46 -2.38
C GLN A 196 10.03 -12.09 -2.56
N LEU A 197 8.70 -12.00 -2.42
CA LEU A 197 8.17 -10.83 -1.78
C LEU A 197 8.83 -10.77 -0.40
N ASP A 198 9.77 -9.84 -0.28
CA ASP A 198 10.28 -9.34 0.98
C ASP A 198 9.15 -8.72 1.86
N GLU A 199 7.88 -9.06 1.61
CA GLU A 199 6.72 -8.90 2.48
C GLU A 199 6.91 -9.57 3.85
N LYS A 200 7.93 -10.41 4.04
CA LYS A 200 8.38 -10.81 5.37
C LYS A 200 9.33 -9.82 6.03
N SER A 201 10.06 -9.02 5.27
CA SER A 201 10.85 -7.93 5.81
C SER A 201 9.92 -6.81 6.25
N ASP A 202 9.98 -6.48 7.54
CA ASP A 202 9.21 -5.40 8.14
C ASP A 202 9.41 -4.08 7.39
N ALA A 203 10.56 -3.87 6.74
CA ALA A 203 10.83 -2.70 5.90
C ALA A 203 9.93 -2.61 4.66
N SER A 204 9.63 -3.73 4.00
CA SER A 204 8.76 -3.74 2.83
C SER A 204 7.30 -3.59 3.20
N LYS A 205 6.88 -4.19 4.33
CA LYS A 205 5.54 -3.96 4.92
C LYS A 205 5.35 -2.49 5.26
N ALA A 206 6.29 -1.90 6.01
CA ALA A 206 6.27 -0.49 6.37
C ALA A 206 6.23 0.42 5.14
N ARG A 207 7.00 0.10 4.10
CA ARG A 207 6.97 0.85 2.83
C ARG A 207 5.61 0.76 2.13
N ARG A 208 5.00 -0.42 2.07
CA ARG A 208 3.65 -0.62 1.47
C ARG A 208 2.61 0.19 2.24
N VAL A 209 2.59 0.06 3.56
CA VAL A 209 1.69 0.81 4.45
C VAL A 209 1.83 2.31 4.23
N ARG A 210 3.07 2.83 4.16
CA ARG A 210 3.34 4.24 3.88
C ARG A 210 2.82 4.67 2.51
N LEU A 211 3.10 3.92 1.44
CA LEU A 211 2.65 4.28 0.09
C LEU A 211 1.12 4.28 -0.01
N LEU A 212 0.46 3.32 0.62
CA LEU A 212 -0.99 3.25 0.66
C LEU A 212 -1.59 4.42 1.46
N ALA A 213 -0.99 4.79 2.59
CA ALA A 213 -1.42 5.95 3.37
C ALA A 213 -1.33 7.25 2.57
N VAL A 214 -0.24 7.46 1.81
CA VAL A 214 -0.10 8.63 0.91
C VAL A 214 -1.17 8.61 -0.19
N ASP A 215 -1.38 7.47 -0.85
CA ASP A 215 -2.35 7.33 -1.93
C ASP A 215 -3.81 7.55 -1.46
N LEU A 216 -4.17 7.05 -0.28
CA LEU A 216 -5.48 7.33 0.33
C LEU A 216 -5.63 8.81 0.66
N GLU A 217 -4.60 9.42 1.25
CA GLU A 217 -4.62 10.84 1.62
C GLU A 217 -4.77 11.74 0.39
N GLU A 218 -4.00 11.47 -0.67
CA GLU A 218 -4.06 12.22 -1.93
C GLU A 218 -5.46 12.19 -2.53
N LYS A 219 -6.11 11.02 -2.54
CA LYS A 219 -7.50 10.87 -3.01
C LYS A 219 -8.50 11.65 -2.17
N VAL A 220 -8.31 11.71 -0.85
CA VAL A 220 -9.17 12.51 0.04
C VAL A 220 -8.94 14.00 -0.20
N PHE A 221 -7.69 14.41 -0.35
CA PHE A 221 -7.29 15.78 -0.63
C PHE A 221 -7.89 16.28 -1.96
N ASP A 222 -7.82 15.47 -3.02
CA ASP A 222 -8.38 15.83 -4.32
C ASP A 222 -9.91 15.96 -4.30
N ALA A 223 -10.59 15.15 -3.48
CA ALA A 223 -12.04 15.09 -3.43
C ALA A 223 -12.69 16.07 -2.41
N CYS A 224 -11.92 16.58 -1.45
CA CYS A 224 -12.39 17.50 -0.42
C CYS A 224 -11.89 18.92 -0.73
N HIS A 225 -12.78 19.91 -0.76
CA HIS A 225 -12.38 21.30 -1.05
C HIS A 225 -12.29 22.19 0.20
N LYS A 226 -12.77 21.70 1.35
CA LYS A 226 -12.73 22.40 2.65
C LYS A 226 -11.94 21.60 3.69
N MET A 227 -11.13 22.29 4.48
CA MET A 227 -10.26 21.69 5.49
C MET A 227 -11.06 20.84 6.49
N GLY A 228 -12.17 21.38 7.01
CA GLY A 228 -13.03 20.64 7.94
C GLY A 228 -13.62 19.36 7.32
N GLU A 229 -13.93 19.36 6.03
CA GLU A 229 -14.40 18.16 5.32
C GLU A 229 -13.25 17.14 5.18
N TYR A 230 -12.07 17.58 4.75
CA TYR A 230 -10.87 16.75 4.64
C TYR A 230 -10.55 16.04 5.96
N CYS A 231 -10.43 16.79 7.05
CA CYS A 231 -10.08 16.25 8.37
C CYS A 231 -11.11 15.21 8.81
N ARG A 232 -12.39 15.51 8.60
CA ARG A 232 -13.47 14.61 9.01
C ARG A 232 -13.53 13.33 8.17
N VAL A 233 -13.19 13.40 6.89
CA VAL A 233 -13.12 12.22 6.02
C VAL A 233 -11.92 11.35 6.39
N ILE A 234 -10.75 11.94 6.69
CA ILE A 234 -9.58 11.20 7.19
C ILE A 234 -9.93 10.47 8.49
N GLU A 235 -10.58 11.15 9.44
CA GLU A 235 -11.03 10.52 10.69
C GLU A 235 -11.98 9.34 10.44
N LEU A 236 -12.94 9.49 9.52
CA LEU A 236 -13.87 8.41 9.17
C LEU A 236 -13.15 7.23 8.51
N LEU A 237 -12.17 7.49 7.64
CA LEU A 237 -11.35 6.44 7.04
C LEU A 237 -10.55 5.68 8.09
N CYS A 238 -9.88 6.40 9.01
CA CYS A 238 -9.18 5.78 10.14
C CYS A 238 -10.12 4.91 10.98
N GLN A 239 -11.33 5.40 11.31
CA GLN A 239 -12.33 4.63 12.06
C GLN A 239 -12.81 3.39 11.29
N GLU A 240 -13.05 3.51 9.99
CA GLU A 240 -13.50 2.38 9.15
C GLU A 240 -12.42 1.29 9.04
N LEU A 241 -11.15 1.68 8.91
CA LEU A 241 -10.02 0.75 8.88
C LEU A 241 -9.79 0.07 10.22
N ASP A 242 -9.93 0.80 11.33
CA ASP A 242 -9.76 0.25 12.69
C ASP A 242 -10.94 -0.66 13.09
N GLN A 243 -12.18 -0.28 12.78
CA GLN A 243 -13.37 -1.06 13.15
C GLN A 243 -13.58 -2.30 12.28
N CYS A 244 -13.17 -2.26 11.00
CA CYS A 244 -13.41 -3.33 10.05
C CYS A 244 -12.08 -3.94 9.58
N ARG A 245 -11.57 -4.90 10.36
CA ARG A 245 -10.31 -5.60 10.11
C ARG A 245 -10.18 -6.10 8.67
N ASP A 246 -11.25 -6.72 8.16
CA ASP A 246 -11.27 -7.26 6.80
C ASP A 246 -11.06 -6.16 5.75
N THR A 247 -11.49 -4.92 6.02
CA THR A 247 -11.29 -3.81 5.08
C THR A 247 -9.82 -3.42 4.99
N GLY A 248 -9.14 -3.29 6.13
CA GLY A 248 -7.70 -2.98 6.16
C GLY A 248 -6.86 -4.08 5.51
N ASP A 249 -7.16 -5.35 5.81
CA ASP A 249 -6.45 -6.49 5.23
C ASP A 249 -6.71 -6.62 3.73
N ASN A 250 -7.96 -6.48 3.28
CA ASN A 250 -8.30 -6.52 1.86
C ASN A 250 -7.70 -5.34 1.09
N LEU A 251 -7.64 -4.16 1.70
CA LEU A 251 -7.01 -2.99 1.10
C LEU A 251 -5.49 -3.20 0.98
N LEU A 252 -4.84 -3.69 2.03
CA LEU A 252 -3.43 -4.01 1.99
C LEU A 252 -3.17 -5.04 0.89
N GLN A 253 -3.93 -6.13 0.83
CA GLN A 253 -3.79 -7.18 -0.19
C GLN A 253 -4.15 -6.73 -1.62
N GLY A 254 -4.81 -5.57 -1.79
CA GLY A 254 -5.24 -5.07 -3.08
C GLY A 254 -6.55 -5.67 -3.59
N ASN A 255 -7.31 -6.35 -2.72
CA ASN A 255 -8.64 -6.89 -3.02
C ASN A 255 -9.71 -5.78 -3.05
N VAL A 256 -9.48 -4.67 -2.34
CA VAL A 256 -10.33 -3.48 -2.35
C VAL A 256 -9.54 -2.31 -2.92
N SER A 257 -10.19 -1.52 -3.78
CA SER A 257 -9.61 -0.29 -4.31
C SER A 257 -9.67 0.83 -3.27
N GLY A 258 -8.53 1.50 -3.02
CA GLY A 258 -8.49 2.68 -2.14
C GLY A 258 -9.40 3.82 -2.60
N HIS A 259 -9.62 3.95 -3.91
CA HIS A 259 -10.55 4.95 -4.46
C HIS A 259 -12.00 4.69 -4.04
N ASP A 260 -12.44 3.43 -4.08
CA ASP A 260 -13.82 3.07 -3.75
C ASP A 260 -14.09 3.23 -2.27
N LEU A 261 -13.08 2.90 -1.44
CA LEU A 261 -13.12 3.13 -0.01
C LEU A 261 -13.28 4.63 0.29
N VAL A 262 -12.40 5.48 -0.26
CA VAL A 262 -12.46 6.94 -0.07
C VAL A 262 -13.81 7.52 -0.54
N THR A 263 -14.27 7.13 -1.72
CA THR A 263 -15.56 7.58 -2.28
C THR A 263 -16.72 7.23 -1.34
N LYS A 264 -16.72 6.02 -0.77
CA LYS A 264 -17.72 5.56 0.19
C LYS A 264 -17.69 6.36 1.48
N SER A 265 -16.50 6.61 2.04
CA SER A 265 -16.34 7.39 3.28
C SER A 265 -16.79 8.86 3.09
N ILE A 266 -16.48 9.47 1.94
CA ILE A 266 -16.97 10.82 1.57
C ILE A 266 -18.50 10.83 1.45
N GLY A 267 -19.09 9.82 0.79
CA GLY A 267 -20.54 9.68 0.69
C GLY A 267 -21.22 9.62 2.06
N ARG A 268 -20.69 8.80 2.97
CA ARG A 268 -21.16 8.69 4.36
C ARG A 268 -21.04 10.00 5.12
N PHE A 269 -19.92 10.70 4.99
CA PHE A 269 -19.72 12.02 5.59
C PHE A 269 -20.78 13.02 5.13
N ARG A 270 -20.99 13.15 3.81
CA ARG A 270 -21.96 14.08 3.23
C ARG A 270 -23.40 13.78 3.64
N LEU A 271 -23.77 12.50 3.74
CA LEU A 271 -25.09 12.08 4.24
C LEU A 271 -25.29 12.49 5.70
N ARG A 272 -24.29 12.25 6.57
CA ARG A 272 -24.34 12.67 7.98
C ARG A 272 -24.45 14.20 8.12
N ALA A 273 -23.69 14.94 7.32
CA ALA A 273 -23.72 16.41 7.33
C ALA A 273 -25.11 16.96 6.93
N ARG A 274 -25.81 16.33 5.98
CA ARG A 274 -27.19 16.70 5.61
C ARG A 274 -28.17 16.43 6.76
N ALA A 275 -28.13 15.23 7.34
CA ALA A 275 -29.01 14.87 8.45
C ALA A 275 -28.88 15.81 9.67
N VAL A 276 -27.68 16.30 9.96
CA VAL A 276 -27.46 17.29 11.05
C VAL A 276 -28.08 18.64 10.71
N LYS A 277 -28.02 19.08 9.45
CA LYS A 277 -28.65 20.32 9.00
C LYS A 277 -30.17 20.24 9.09
N ASP A 278 -30.75 19.11 8.70
CA ASP A 278 -32.20 18.90 8.74
C ASP A 278 -32.72 18.92 10.18
N LYS A 279 -32.04 18.24 11.11
CA LYS A 279 -32.38 18.28 12.55
C LYS A 279 -32.28 19.68 13.15
N LYS A 280 -31.28 20.47 12.75
CA LYS A 280 -31.12 21.85 13.22
C LYS A 280 -32.25 22.75 12.68
N ALA A 281 -32.68 22.54 11.44
CA ALA A 281 -33.80 23.26 10.85
C ALA A 281 -35.14 22.92 11.53
N GLU A 282 -35.32 21.67 11.95
CA GLU A 282 -36.51 21.23 12.69
C GLU A 282 -36.56 21.80 14.11
N SER A 283 -35.43 21.90 14.80
CA SER A 283 -35.35 22.49 16.15
C SER A 283 -35.49 24.02 16.19
N SER A 284 -35.42 24.71 15.05
CA SER A 284 -35.61 26.17 14.94
C SER A 284 -37.04 26.58 14.60
N ARG A 285 -37.95 25.62 14.42
CA ARG A 285 -39.39 25.85 14.20
C ARG A 285 -40.16 25.68 15.50
#